data_AF-A0A2M9NQV5-F1
#
_entry.id   AF-A0A2M9NQV5-F1
#
_cell.length_a   1.000
_cell.length_b   1.000
_cell.length_c   1.000
_cell.angle_alpha   90.00
_cell.angle_beta   90.00
_cell.angle_gamma   90.00
#
_symmetry.space_group_name_H-M   'P 1'
#
loop_
_entity.id
_entity.type
_entity.pdbx_description
1 polymer ?
#
loop_
_entity_poly.entity_id
_entity_poly.type
_entity_poly.pdbx_seq_one_letter_code
_entity_poly.pdbx_strand_id
1 'polypeptide(L)'
;MQNICGSVFTMKLPNGKYGAIRIIKEIDNSFLVLTTPYLMDKLPKIHDNVLKQKLIQNRFFFDEIPAIKWVEGNIPNQYIYVGNIPLDPNESSIVSSTFSETWDNIGFEAYYEWRWENDREAFQSEVNEEPSEYKNNQKENDNDNNMMRDEIFWGLISTIQPGEKANEESLKVLISKLSKMKVKEIKQFEETLAKKLYLLDTKKHAENIAEFSFRDEGNFSLDNFLYARCAVVTKGEETYGEILSNPKKMIQIQNDTFEDLLYVASEAYKFKTKKAFTYQTQFDYETFSNKEEWS
;
A
#
# COMPACT_ATOMS: atom_id res chain seq x y z
N MET A 1 8.47 31.62 16.86
CA MET A 1 7.77 30.31 16.76
C MET A 1 8.01 29.60 18.07
N GLN A 2 6.94 29.16 18.74
CA GLN A 2 7.07 28.40 19.98
C GLN A 2 7.63 27.02 19.58
N ASN A 3 8.79 26.64 20.13
CA ASN A 3 9.42 25.36 19.81
C ASN A 3 8.46 24.22 20.18
N ILE A 4 7.94 23.51 19.18
CA ILE A 4 6.97 22.43 19.40
C ILE A 4 7.64 21.15 19.88
N CYS A 5 8.96 21.03 19.73
CA CYS A 5 9.72 19.88 20.22
C CYS A 5 9.59 19.75 21.74
N GLY A 6 9.39 18.53 22.20
CA GLY A 6 9.05 18.19 23.59
C GLY A 6 7.57 18.33 23.93
N SER A 7 6.74 18.87 23.03
CA SER A 7 5.30 19.00 23.29
C SER A 7 4.64 17.64 23.44
N VAL A 8 3.80 17.53 24.45
CA VAL A 8 2.96 16.37 24.74
C VAL A 8 1.53 16.69 24.29
N PHE A 9 0.99 15.82 23.45
CA PHE A 9 -0.42 15.87 23.06
C PHE A 9 -1.12 14.60 23.53
N THR A 10 -2.40 14.75 23.87
CA THR A 10 -3.30 13.63 24.17
C THR A 10 -4.43 13.57 23.17
N MET A 11 -4.92 12.36 22.93
CA MET A 11 -6.06 12.10 22.06
C MET A 11 -6.99 11.09 22.72
N LYS A 12 -8.27 11.13 22.35
CA LYS A 12 -9.22 10.11 22.75
C LYS A 12 -9.02 8.86 21.89
N LEU A 13 -8.91 7.72 22.54
CA LEU A 13 -8.81 6.39 21.95
C LEU A 13 -10.14 5.63 22.17
N PRO A 14 -10.32 4.48 21.50
CA PRO A 14 -11.51 3.66 21.71
C PRO A 14 -11.72 3.26 23.18
N ASN A 15 -12.94 2.84 23.52
CA ASN A 15 -13.35 2.46 24.88
C ASN A 15 -13.14 3.56 25.93
N GLY A 16 -13.21 4.83 25.52
CA GLY A 16 -13.10 5.98 26.42
C GLY A 16 -11.69 6.21 26.98
N LYS A 17 -10.68 5.54 26.43
CA LYS A 17 -9.28 5.70 26.85
C LYS A 17 -8.66 6.96 26.25
N TYR A 18 -7.54 7.38 26.81
CA TYR A 18 -6.69 8.45 26.32
C TYR A 18 -5.29 7.92 26.07
N GLY A 19 -4.73 8.31 24.94
CA GLY A 19 -3.33 8.11 24.58
C GLY A 19 -2.52 9.38 24.74
N ALA A 20 -1.19 9.26 24.70
CA ALA A 20 -0.32 10.43 24.61
C ALA A 20 0.86 10.22 23.67
N ILE A 21 1.20 11.28 22.94
CA ILE A 21 2.33 11.36 22.01
C ILE A 21 3.24 12.54 22.37
N ARG A 22 4.48 12.46 21.93
CA ARG A 22 5.48 13.52 22.04
C ARG A 22 6.01 13.90 20.67
N ILE A 23 6.12 15.19 20.42
CA ILE A 23 6.83 15.71 19.24
C ILE A 23 8.31 15.77 19.57
N ILE A 24 9.14 15.02 18.86
CA ILE A 24 10.59 14.97 19.12
C ILE A 24 11.41 15.72 18.08
N LYS A 25 10.91 15.88 16.85
CA LYS A 25 11.50 16.76 15.82
C LYS A 25 10.41 17.40 14.98
N GLU A 26 10.74 18.55 14.41
CA GLU A 26 9.95 19.27 13.41
C GLU A 26 10.89 19.69 12.29
N ILE A 27 10.50 19.41 11.05
CA ILE A 27 11.18 19.87 9.84
C ILE A 27 10.08 20.36 8.90
N ASP A 28 10.07 21.64 8.56
CA ASP A 28 9.01 22.28 7.78
C ASP A 28 7.61 22.00 8.33
N ASN A 29 6.84 21.12 7.69
CA ASN A 29 5.48 20.74 8.11
C ASN A 29 5.38 19.24 8.47
N SER A 30 6.52 18.63 8.75
CA SER A 30 6.70 17.22 9.10
C SER A 30 7.11 17.11 10.56
N PHE A 31 6.50 16.18 11.28
CA PHE A 31 6.75 15.98 12.71
C PHE A 31 7.23 14.56 12.96
N LEU A 32 8.34 14.41 13.67
CA LEU A 32 8.73 13.11 14.21
C LEU A 32 8.01 12.91 15.53
N VAL A 33 7.12 11.93 15.56
CA VAL A 33 6.22 11.67 16.69
C VAL A 33 6.63 10.38 17.38
N LEU A 34 6.71 10.45 18.71
CA LEU A 34 6.93 9.32 19.60
C LEU A 34 5.64 9.02 20.36
N THR A 35 5.14 7.80 20.26
CA THR A 35 3.99 7.35 21.05
C THR A 35 4.45 6.87 22.43
N THR A 36 3.78 7.33 23.48
CA THR A 36 4.06 6.92 24.86
C THR A 36 3.20 5.71 25.25
N PRO A 37 3.57 4.91 26.27
CA PRO A 37 2.72 3.85 26.79
C PRO A 37 1.48 4.33 27.58
N TYR A 38 1.20 5.64 27.62
CA TYR A 38 0.05 6.17 28.34
C TYR A 38 -1.26 5.65 27.73
N LEU A 39 -2.02 4.89 28.52
CA LEU A 39 -3.33 4.39 28.12
C LEU A 39 -4.26 4.28 29.35
N MET A 40 -5.01 5.34 29.64
CA MET A 40 -5.90 5.40 30.81
C MET A 40 -7.27 5.99 30.45
N ASP A 41 -8.27 5.83 31.32
CA ASP A 41 -9.63 6.39 31.20
C ASP A 41 -9.73 7.88 31.60
N LYS A 42 -8.60 8.49 31.92
CA LYS A 42 -8.46 9.90 32.34
C LYS A 42 -7.42 10.61 31.48
N LEU A 43 -7.49 11.95 31.47
CA LEU A 43 -6.49 12.76 30.79
C LEU A 43 -5.11 12.62 31.47
N PRO A 44 -4.01 12.57 30.68
CA PRO A 44 -2.66 12.57 31.22
C PRO A 44 -2.37 13.88 31.95
N LYS A 45 -1.64 13.76 33.06
CA LYS A 45 -1.02 14.89 33.74
C LYS A 45 0.42 14.99 33.26
N ILE A 46 0.91 16.20 33.02
CA ILE A 46 2.27 16.41 32.49
C ILE A 46 3.39 15.77 33.33
N HIS A 47 3.13 15.50 34.62
CA HIS A 47 4.07 14.85 35.53
C HIS A 47 3.95 13.31 35.57
N ASP A 48 3.08 12.72 34.75
CA ASP A 48 2.96 11.26 34.66
C ASP A 48 4.24 10.69 34.05
N ASN A 49 4.99 9.90 34.82
CA ASN A 49 6.30 9.38 34.41
C ASN A 49 6.25 8.55 33.11
N VAL A 50 5.13 7.91 32.81
CA VAL A 50 4.93 7.14 31.58
C VAL A 50 5.03 8.00 30.32
N LEU A 51 4.78 9.32 30.41
CA LEU A 51 4.92 10.24 29.28
C LEU A 51 6.37 10.38 28.81
N LYS A 52 7.35 10.07 29.66
CA LYS A 52 8.78 10.10 29.30
C LYS A 52 9.24 8.81 28.62
N GLN A 53 8.38 7.79 28.57
CA GLN A 53 8.72 6.48 28.04
C GLN A 53 8.32 6.38 26.57
N LYS A 54 9.04 5.54 25.84
CA LYS A 54 8.72 5.15 24.46
C LYS A 54 7.89 3.89 24.52
N LEU A 55 6.77 3.86 23.80
CA LEU A 55 6.06 2.60 23.61
C LEU A 55 6.92 1.66 22.75
N ILE A 56 7.08 0.43 23.23
CA ILE A 56 7.69 -0.67 22.47
C ILE A 56 6.55 -1.53 21.92
N GLN A 57 6.64 -1.87 20.64
CA GLN A 57 5.63 -2.62 19.91
C GLN A 57 6.06 -4.07 19.72
N ASN A 58 5.19 -5.01 20.07
CA ASN A 58 5.39 -6.45 19.91
C ASN A 58 4.20 -7.14 19.21
N ARG A 59 3.22 -6.35 18.72
CA ARG A 59 2.06 -6.89 18.01
C ARG A 59 2.42 -7.36 16.60
N PHE A 60 1.79 -8.43 16.13
CA PHE A 60 1.96 -8.94 14.76
C PHE A 60 3.43 -9.14 14.36
N PHE A 61 3.91 -8.37 13.39
CA PHE A 61 5.29 -8.41 12.88
C PHE A 61 6.23 -7.42 13.58
N PHE A 62 5.74 -6.62 14.53
CA PHE A 62 6.59 -5.79 15.36
C PHE A 62 7.30 -6.66 16.40
N ASP A 63 8.62 -6.52 16.49
CA ASP A 63 9.47 -7.26 17.42
C ASP A 63 10.41 -6.27 18.12
N GLU A 64 10.05 -5.89 19.35
CA GLU A 64 10.75 -4.88 20.16
C GLU A 64 10.96 -3.50 19.47
N ILE A 65 10.06 -3.10 18.57
CA ILE A 65 10.20 -1.87 17.77
C ILE A 65 9.57 -0.66 18.49
N PRO A 66 10.30 0.45 18.72
CA PRO A 66 9.72 1.64 19.31
C PRO A 66 8.69 2.31 18.38
N ALA A 67 7.57 2.77 18.93
CA ALA A 67 6.51 3.47 18.19
C ALA A 67 6.92 4.92 17.87
N ILE A 68 7.70 5.10 16.80
CA ILE A 68 8.21 6.39 16.36
C ILE A 68 8.08 6.52 14.85
N LYS A 69 7.40 7.56 14.37
CA LYS A 69 7.23 7.80 12.93
C LYS A 69 7.14 9.28 12.58
N TRP A 70 7.50 9.60 11.35
CA TRP A 70 7.21 10.89 10.74
C TRP A 70 5.74 10.99 10.35
N VAL A 71 5.17 12.17 10.53
CA VAL A 71 3.83 12.51 10.05
C VAL A 71 3.82 13.88 9.39
N GLU A 72 3.13 13.98 8.25
CA GLU A 72 2.95 15.22 7.52
C GLU A 72 1.69 15.98 7.94
N GLY A 73 1.74 17.30 7.79
CA GLY A 73 0.58 18.15 7.91
C GLY A 73 0.37 18.69 9.32
N ASN A 74 -0.65 19.53 9.46
CA ASN A 74 -0.95 20.22 10.71
C ASN A 74 -1.51 19.26 11.77
N ILE A 75 -1.10 19.45 13.02
CA ILE A 75 -1.66 18.75 14.18
C ILE A 75 -3.18 19.01 14.25
N PRO A 76 -4.04 17.97 14.14
CA PRO A 76 -5.48 18.16 14.17
C PRO A 76 -5.99 18.59 15.55
N ASN A 77 -7.11 19.30 15.59
CA ASN A 77 -7.74 19.80 16.83
C ASN A 77 -8.11 18.71 17.84
N GLN A 78 -8.22 17.44 17.41
CA GLN A 78 -8.48 16.31 18.30
C GLN A 78 -7.28 15.94 19.19
N TYR A 79 -6.08 16.43 18.86
CA TYR A 79 -4.89 16.31 19.70
C TYR A 79 -4.81 17.51 20.63
N ILE A 80 -5.09 17.26 21.90
CA ILE A 80 -5.17 18.30 22.93
C ILE A 80 -3.78 18.46 23.55
N TYR A 81 -3.27 19.69 23.56
CA TYR A 81 -1.99 20.00 24.20
C TYR A 81 -2.06 19.78 25.71
N VAL A 82 -1.13 18.97 26.25
CA VAL A 82 -1.04 18.63 27.68
C VAL A 82 0.04 19.47 28.37
N GLY A 83 1.14 19.76 27.67
CA GLY A 83 2.29 20.47 28.21
C GLY A 83 3.54 20.16 27.41
N ASN A 84 4.71 20.53 27.94
CA ASN A 84 6.01 20.25 27.33
C ASN A 84 6.90 19.49 28.31
N ILE A 85 7.50 18.41 27.82
CA ILE A 85 8.57 17.68 28.50
C ILE A 85 9.84 17.90 27.67
N PRO A 86 10.85 18.59 28.21
CA PRO A 86 12.10 18.83 27.50
C PRO A 86 12.70 17.52 26.97
N LEU A 87 13.17 17.55 25.73
CA LEU A 87 13.83 16.41 25.13
C LEU A 87 15.14 16.12 25.87
N ASP A 88 15.39 14.85 26.14
CA ASP A 88 16.73 14.42 26.53
C ASP A 88 17.64 14.25 25.28
N PRO A 89 18.98 14.22 25.45
CA PRO A 89 19.91 14.08 24.33
C PRO A 89 19.75 12.79 23.51
N ASN A 90 19.21 11.73 24.11
CA ASN A 90 18.95 10.48 23.38
C ASN A 90 17.72 10.62 22.48
N GLU A 91 16.72 11.41 22.88
CA GLU A 91 15.53 11.68 22.06
C GLU A 91 15.83 12.57 20.85
N SER A 92 16.71 13.57 21.01
CA SER A 92 17.06 14.48 19.92
C SER A 92 17.90 13.82 18.82
N SER A 93 18.56 12.69 19.11
CA SER A 93 19.34 11.91 18.14
C SER A 93 18.52 10.85 17.40
N ILE A 94 17.26 10.62 17.78
CA ILE A 94 16.41 9.60 17.15
C ILE A 94 16.19 9.90 15.66
N VAL A 95 16.36 8.87 14.84
CA VAL A 95 15.97 8.86 13.42
C VAL A 95 14.92 7.77 13.21
N SER A 96 13.98 8.00 12.30
CA SER A 96 12.99 7.00 11.88
C SER A 96 12.83 7.08 10.38
N SER A 97 12.73 5.90 9.74
CA SER A 97 12.33 5.74 8.34
C SER A 97 10.84 5.45 8.19
N THR A 98 10.11 5.28 9.29
CA THR A 98 8.66 5.07 9.27
C THR A 98 7.94 6.40 9.08
N PHE A 99 6.91 6.40 8.23
CA PHE A 99 6.25 7.60 7.76
C PHE A 99 4.73 7.40 7.68
N SER A 100 3.97 8.49 7.86
CA SER A 100 2.51 8.56 7.71
C SER A 100 2.14 9.85 6.98
N GLU A 101 1.35 9.75 5.92
CA GLU A 101 0.87 10.91 5.16
C GLU A 101 -0.15 11.76 5.91
N THR A 102 -0.86 11.16 6.89
CA THR A 102 -1.89 11.82 7.67
C THR A 102 -1.73 11.57 9.16
N TRP A 103 -2.39 12.42 9.95
CA TRP A 103 -2.52 12.29 11.40
C TRP A 103 -3.56 11.26 11.85
N ASP A 104 -4.11 10.47 10.92
CA ASP A 104 -5.07 9.43 11.25
C ASP A 104 -4.37 8.32 12.03
N ASN A 105 -4.96 7.96 13.17
CA ASN A 105 -4.47 6.91 14.07
C ASN A 105 -3.06 7.13 14.66
N ILE A 106 -2.43 8.31 14.53
CA ILE A 106 -1.17 8.61 15.22
C ILE A 106 -1.41 8.54 16.73
N GLY A 107 -0.63 7.76 17.47
CA GLY A 107 -0.83 7.55 18.91
C GLY A 107 -1.78 6.41 19.26
N PHE A 108 -2.46 5.79 18.29
CA PHE A 108 -3.28 4.59 18.52
C PHE A 108 -2.43 3.35 18.79
N GLU A 109 -1.11 3.40 18.57
CA GLU A 109 -0.22 2.27 18.82
C GLU A 109 -0.34 1.76 20.27
N ALA A 110 -0.50 2.65 21.25
CA ALA A 110 -0.67 2.26 22.65
C ALA A 110 -1.95 1.44 22.87
N TYR A 111 -3.04 1.79 22.18
CA TYR A 111 -4.28 1.03 22.22
C TYR A 111 -4.12 -0.34 21.54
N TYR A 112 -3.45 -0.38 20.39
CA TYR A 112 -3.22 -1.62 19.66
C TYR A 112 -2.31 -2.61 20.41
N GLU A 113 -1.24 -2.13 21.07
CA GLU A 113 -0.43 -2.99 21.95
C GLU A 113 -1.25 -3.51 23.13
N TRP A 114 -2.04 -2.65 23.78
CA TRP A 114 -2.93 -3.10 24.86
C TRP A 114 -3.91 -4.16 24.38
N ARG A 115 -4.50 -4.00 23.19
CA ARG A 115 -5.36 -5.02 22.59
C ARG A 115 -4.61 -6.32 22.32
N TRP A 116 -3.36 -6.24 21.85
CA TRP A 116 -2.54 -7.41 21.61
C TRP A 116 -2.22 -8.21 22.88
N GLU A 117 -2.13 -7.54 24.02
CA GLU A 117 -1.88 -8.15 25.32
C GLU A 117 -3.15 -8.63 26.03
N ASN A 118 -4.28 -7.92 25.88
CA ASN A 118 -5.47 -8.11 26.71
C ASN A 118 -6.69 -8.63 25.95
N ASP A 119 -6.70 -8.48 24.63
CA ASP A 119 -7.84 -8.78 23.75
C ASP A 119 -7.36 -9.38 22.42
N ARG A 120 -6.33 -10.23 22.50
CA ARG A 120 -5.57 -10.66 21.32
C ARG A 120 -6.44 -11.35 20.30
N GLU A 121 -7.27 -12.29 20.72
CA GLU A 121 -8.12 -13.06 19.81
C GLU A 121 -9.14 -12.18 19.10
N ALA A 122 -9.82 -11.28 19.82
CA ALA A 122 -10.76 -10.37 19.19
C ALA A 122 -10.05 -9.32 18.33
N PHE A 123 -8.88 -8.83 18.75
CA PHE A 123 -8.09 -7.90 17.94
C PHE A 123 -7.53 -8.55 16.68
N GLN A 124 -6.96 -9.75 16.79
CA GLN A 124 -6.53 -10.53 15.64
C GLN A 124 -7.73 -10.84 14.76
N SER A 125 -8.87 -11.23 15.34
CA SER A 125 -10.11 -11.39 14.61
C SER A 125 -10.46 -10.09 13.91
N GLU A 126 -10.51 -8.92 14.53
CA GLU A 126 -10.82 -7.65 13.88
C GLU A 126 -9.82 -7.21 12.80
N VAL A 127 -8.53 -7.52 12.96
CA VAL A 127 -7.50 -7.21 11.96
C VAL A 127 -7.58 -8.18 10.78
N ASN A 128 -7.85 -9.47 11.06
CA ASN A 128 -8.07 -10.51 10.07
C ASN A 128 -9.48 -10.43 9.47
N GLU A 129 -10.44 -9.87 10.21
CA GLU A 129 -11.79 -9.50 9.80
C GLU A 129 -11.67 -8.14 9.14
N GLU A 130 -11.13 -8.19 7.93
CA GLU A 130 -10.93 -7.03 7.09
C GLU A 130 -12.19 -6.12 7.10
N PRO A 131 -12.03 -4.78 7.06
CA PRO A 131 -13.15 -3.84 7.11
C PRO A 131 -14.27 -4.31 6.17
N SER A 132 -15.55 -4.13 6.52
CA SER A 132 -16.68 -4.66 5.73
C SER A 132 -16.64 -4.38 4.21
N GLU A 133 -15.89 -3.37 3.74
CA GLU A 133 -15.55 -3.13 2.33
C GLU A 133 -14.69 -4.23 1.67
N TYR A 134 -13.96 -5.04 2.43
CA TYR A 134 -13.06 -6.12 2.00
C TYR A 134 -13.65 -7.52 2.21
N LYS A 135 -14.36 -7.79 3.32
CA LYS A 135 -15.16 -9.02 3.48
C LYS A 135 -16.21 -9.19 2.36
N ASN A 136 -16.79 -8.09 1.86
CA ASN A 136 -17.66 -8.14 0.69
C ASN A 136 -16.90 -8.45 -0.61
N ASN A 137 -15.60 -8.18 -0.68
CA ASN A 137 -14.78 -8.52 -1.85
C ASN A 137 -14.32 -9.98 -1.80
N GLN A 138 -13.84 -10.47 -0.66
CA GLN A 138 -13.39 -11.85 -0.53
C GLN A 138 -14.54 -12.87 -0.53
N LYS A 139 -15.73 -12.57 0.05
CA LYS A 139 -16.90 -13.45 -0.08
C LYS A 139 -17.59 -13.39 -1.43
N GLU A 140 -17.45 -12.30 -2.18
CA GLU A 140 -17.79 -12.32 -3.61
C GLU A 140 -16.75 -13.12 -4.41
N ASN A 141 -15.53 -13.29 -3.86
CA ASN A 141 -14.41 -13.93 -4.54
C ASN A 141 -14.45 -15.47 -4.66
N ASP A 142 -15.46 -16.13 -4.11
CA ASP A 142 -15.63 -17.59 -4.25
C ASP A 142 -16.70 -17.99 -5.28
N ASN A 143 -17.29 -17.03 -6.01
CA ASN A 143 -18.29 -17.31 -7.05
C ASN A 143 -17.82 -16.82 -8.42
N ASP A 144 -17.05 -17.63 -9.15
CA ASP A 144 -16.85 -17.70 -10.64
C ASP A 144 -16.91 -16.39 -11.49
N ASN A 145 -16.82 -15.21 -10.89
CA ASN A 145 -17.26 -13.92 -11.44
C ASN A 145 -16.45 -12.74 -10.87
N ASN A 146 -15.21 -12.99 -10.41
CA ASN A 146 -14.28 -11.96 -9.90
C ASN A 146 -13.42 -11.36 -11.00
N MET A 147 -13.37 -12.02 -12.15
CA MET A 147 -12.63 -11.55 -13.29
C MET A 147 -13.57 -10.81 -14.22
N MET A 148 -13.06 -9.72 -14.78
CA MET A 148 -13.69 -9.09 -15.92
C MET A 148 -13.63 -10.05 -17.10
N ARG A 149 -14.74 -10.16 -17.84
CA ARG A 149 -14.77 -10.93 -19.10
C ARG A 149 -13.71 -10.39 -20.06
N ASP A 150 -13.00 -11.29 -20.74
CA ASP A 150 -11.90 -10.94 -21.64
C ASP A 150 -12.35 -9.93 -22.71
N GLU A 151 -13.55 -10.07 -23.29
CA GLU A 151 -14.05 -9.10 -24.29
C GLU A 151 -14.15 -7.67 -23.75
N ILE A 152 -14.54 -7.51 -22.47
CA ILE A 152 -14.64 -6.20 -21.82
C ILE A 152 -13.24 -5.68 -21.46
N PHE A 153 -12.40 -6.55 -20.88
CA PHE A 153 -11.03 -6.20 -20.50
C PHE A 153 -10.23 -5.70 -21.70
N TRP A 154 -10.21 -6.46 -22.79
CA TRP A 154 -9.52 -6.07 -24.02
C TRP A 154 -10.17 -4.86 -24.70
N GLY A 155 -11.50 -4.75 -24.62
CA GLY A 155 -12.21 -3.54 -25.04
C GLY A 155 -11.76 -2.28 -24.28
N LEU A 156 -11.42 -2.39 -23.00
CA LEU A 156 -10.84 -1.30 -22.21
C LEU A 156 -9.36 -1.06 -22.55
N ILE A 157 -8.55 -2.12 -22.65
CA ILE A 157 -7.13 -2.01 -23.02
C ILE A 157 -6.96 -1.36 -24.40
N SER A 158 -7.82 -1.67 -25.38
CA SER A 158 -7.80 -1.06 -26.72
C SER A 158 -7.98 0.47 -26.75
N THR A 159 -8.37 1.07 -25.62
CA THR A 159 -8.51 2.53 -25.48
C THR A 159 -7.17 3.21 -25.23
N ILE A 160 -6.17 2.43 -24.85
CA ILE A 160 -4.77 2.82 -24.92
C ILE A 160 -4.45 2.87 -26.42
N GLN A 161 -4.26 4.06 -27.01
CA GLN A 161 -4.15 4.17 -28.47
C GLN A 161 -3.02 3.28 -29.00
N PRO A 162 -3.27 2.47 -30.05
CA PRO A 162 -2.22 1.71 -30.71
C PRO A 162 -1.25 2.68 -31.40
N GLY A 163 -0.02 2.73 -30.89
CA GLY A 163 1.06 3.59 -31.37
C GLY A 163 2.37 3.23 -30.65
N GLU A 164 3.50 3.72 -31.16
CA GLU A 164 4.84 3.26 -30.73
C GLU A 164 5.11 3.34 -29.23
N LYS A 165 4.36 4.16 -28.46
CA LYS A 165 4.34 4.11 -26.99
C LYS A 165 2.97 4.50 -26.45
N ALA A 166 2.44 3.71 -25.53
CA ALA A 166 1.33 4.16 -24.70
C ALA A 166 1.78 5.43 -23.92
N ASN A 167 0.91 6.43 -23.86
CA ASN A 167 1.23 7.72 -23.24
C ASN A 167 0.20 8.09 -22.17
N GLU A 168 0.53 9.07 -21.32
CA GLU A 168 -0.34 9.53 -20.22
C GLU A 168 -1.77 9.88 -20.67
N GLU A 169 -1.96 10.39 -21.89
CA GLU A 169 -3.29 10.75 -22.40
C GLU A 169 -4.16 9.51 -22.65
N SER A 170 -3.53 8.45 -23.14
CA SER A 170 -4.18 7.16 -23.40
C SER A 170 -4.67 6.51 -22.10
N LEU A 171 -3.83 6.59 -21.05
CA LEU A 171 -4.18 6.14 -19.70
C LEU A 171 -5.33 6.93 -19.12
N LYS A 172 -5.34 8.26 -19.26
CA LYS A 172 -6.44 9.12 -18.80
C LYS A 172 -7.78 8.71 -19.42
N VAL A 173 -7.80 8.25 -20.68
CA VAL A 173 -9.02 7.71 -21.31
C VAL A 173 -9.47 6.43 -20.64
N LEU A 174 -8.57 5.47 -20.43
CA LEU A 174 -8.86 4.20 -19.76
C LEU A 174 -9.37 4.43 -18.32
N ILE A 175 -8.66 5.23 -17.53
CA ILE A 175 -9.03 5.61 -16.16
C ILE A 175 -10.42 6.29 -16.15
N SER A 176 -10.66 7.23 -17.07
CA SER A 176 -11.96 7.90 -17.20
C SER A 176 -13.09 6.92 -17.51
N LYS A 177 -12.86 5.91 -18.37
CA LYS A 177 -13.84 4.86 -18.66
C LYS A 177 -14.08 3.96 -17.45
N LEU A 178 -13.02 3.44 -16.83
CA LEU A 178 -13.12 2.58 -15.64
C LEU A 178 -13.82 3.30 -14.47
N SER A 179 -13.54 4.58 -14.23
CA SER A 179 -14.15 5.33 -13.13
C SER A 179 -15.68 5.49 -13.26
N LYS A 180 -16.21 5.39 -14.49
CA LYS A 180 -17.66 5.39 -14.77
C LYS A 180 -18.31 4.02 -14.56
N MET A 181 -17.53 2.94 -14.51
CA MET A 181 -18.03 1.60 -14.22
C MET A 181 -18.34 1.44 -12.72
N LYS A 182 -18.96 0.33 -12.33
CA LYS A 182 -19.22 -0.01 -10.92
C LYS A 182 -17.90 -0.32 -10.21
N VAL A 183 -17.87 -0.10 -8.88
CA VAL A 183 -16.70 -0.44 -8.06
C VAL A 183 -16.30 -1.92 -8.22
N LYS A 184 -17.27 -2.82 -8.28
CA LYS A 184 -17.03 -4.24 -8.56
C LYS A 184 -16.31 -4.46 -9.88
N GLU A 185 -16.68 -3.73 -10.93
CA GLU A 185 -16.05 -3.86 -12.25
C GLU A 185 -14.61 -3.31 -12.27
N ILE A 186 -14.31 -2.28 -11.46
CA ILE A 186 -12.93 -1.79 -11.28
C ILE A 186 -12.07 -2.86 -10.58
N LYS A 187 -12.61 -3.53 -9.56
CA LYS A 187 -11.94 -4.66 -8.88
C LYS A 187 -11.75 -5.84 -9.82
N GLN A 188 -12.76 -6.15 -10.63
CA GLN A 188 -12.68 -7.19 -11.64
C GLN A 188 -11.63 -6.89 -12.72
N PHE A 189 -11.44 -5.62 -13.09
CA PHE A 189 -10.36 -5.21 -13.99
C PHE A 189 -9.00 -5.48 -13.36
N GLU A 190 -8.80 -5.09 -12.10
CA GLU A 190 -7.56 -5.32 -11.35
C GLU A 190 -7.24 -6.83 -11.23
N GLU A 191 -8.24 -7.64 -10.88
CA GLU A 191 -8.12 -9.09 -10.80
C GLU A 191 -7.71 -9.72 -12.14
N THR A 192 -8.35 -9.28 -13.23
CA THR A 192 -8.01 -9.76 -14.57
C THR A 192 -6.61 -9.33 -14.97
N LEU A 193 -6.22 -8.07 -14.74
CA LEU A 193 -4.88 -7.57 -15.04
C LEU A 193 -3.81 -8.38 -14.30
N ALA A 194 -3.96 -8.54 -12.98
CA ALA A 194 -3.03 -9.27 -12.15
C ALA A 194 -2.86 -10.72 -12.62
N LYS A 195 -3.96 -11.42 -12.95
CA LYS A 195 -3.89 -12.76 -13.53
C LYS A 195 -3.13 -12.77 -14.86
N LYS A 196 -3.39 -11.83 -15.77
CA LYS A 196 -2.73 -11.80 -17.08
C LYS A 196 -1.22 -11.59 -16.93
N LEU A 197 -0.79 -10.76 -15.98
CA LEU A 197 0.63 -10.53 -15.66
C LEU A 197 1.27 -11.75 -14.97
N TYR A 198 0.56 -12.38 -14.02
CA TYR A 198 0.98 -13.61 -13.35
C TYR A 198 1.23 -14.75 -14.35
N LEU A 199 0.35 -14.91 -15.34
CA LEU A 199 0.52 -15.94 -16.37
C LEU A 199 1.75 -15.72 -17.28
N LEU A 200 2.22 -14.48 -17.41
CA LEU A 200 3.46 -14.15 -18.11
C LEU A 200 4.70 -14.24 -17.21
N ASP A 201 4.52 -14.36 -15.88
CA ASP A 201 5.60 -14.51 -14.90
C ASP A 201 6.18 -15.92 -14.97
N THR A 202 7.11 -16.15 -15.88
CA THR A 202 7.75 -17.46 -16.04
C THR A 202 9.22 -17.26 -16.37
N LYS A 203 10.07 -18.24 -16.00
CA LYS A 203 11.49 -18.23 -16.39
C LYS A 203 11.66 -18.11 -17.91
N LYS A 204 10.85 -18.84 -18.69
CA LYS A 204 10.93 -18.84 -20.17
C LYS A 204 10.64 -17.47 -20.78
N HIS A 205 9.66 -16.73 -20.26
CA HIS A 205 9.38 -15.36 -20.73
C HIS A 205 10.50 -14.40 -20.32
N ALA A 206 10.97 -14.51 -19.07
CA ALA A 206 12.04 -13.67 -18.54
C ALA A 206 13.37 -13.85 -19.29
N GLU A 207 13.67 -15.04 -19.81
CA GLU A 207 14.85 -15.29 -20.66
C GLU A 207 14.80 -14.59 -22.02
N ASN A 208 13.65 -14.03 -22.43
CA ASN A 208 13.42 -13.50 -23.78
C ASN A 208 13.12 -11.97 -23.80
N ILE A 209 13.59 -11.19 -22.83
CA ILE A 209 13.46 -9.71 -22.80
C ILE A 209 14.76 -8.96 -23.21
N ALA A 210 15.52 -9.52 -24.16
CA ALA A 210 16.74 -8.95 -24.75
C ALA A 210 17.87 -8.65 -23.74
N GLU A 211 18.25 -7.38 -23.60
CA GLU A 211 19.35 -6.93 -22.74
C GLU A 211 19.09 -7.26 -21.27
N PHE A 212 17.81 -7.23 -20.86
CA PHE A 212 17.39 -7.51 -19.49
C PHE A 212 17.03 -8.97 -19.26
N SER A 213 17.29 -9.86 -20.23
CA SER A 213 16.93 -11.27 -20.12
C SER A 213 17.47 -11.90 -18.84
N PHE A 214 16.62 -12.71 -18.20
CA PHE A 214 17.04 -13.57 -17.09
C PHE A 214 18.19 -14.47 -17.54
N ARG A 215 19.27 -14.45 -16.75
CA ARG A 215 20.45 -15.32 -16.90
C ARG A 215 20.92 -15.68 -15.51
N ASP A 216 21.34 -16.93 -15.31
CA ASP A 216 21.78 -17.42 -14.00
C ASP A 216 22.98 -16.62 -13.42
N GLU A 217 23.77 -15.96 -14.28
CA GLU A 217 24.93 -15.14 -13.91
C GLU A 217 24.79 -13.64 -14.31
N GLY A 218 23.58 -13.08 -14.30
CA GLY A 218 23.31 -11.70 -14.75
C GLY A 218 22.61 -10.81 -13.72
N ASN A 219 22.68 -9.49 -13.95
CA ASN A 219 21.85 -8.51 -13.24
C ASN A 219 20.44 -8.50 -13.85
N PHE A 220 19.56 -9.35 -13.33
CA PHE A 220 18.15 -9.37 -13.72
C PHE A 220 17.34 -8.37 -12.89
N SER A 221 16.66 -7.44 -13.55
CA SER A 221 15.78 -6.46 -12.88
C SER A 221 14.35 -6.99 -12.85
N LEU A 222 13.81 -7.16 -11.63
CA LEU A 222 12.44 -7.64 -11.40
C LEU A 222 11.42 -6.66 -11.98
N ASP A 223 11.67 -5.36 -11.81
CA ASP A 223 10.81 -4.28 -12.26
C ASP A 223 10.78 -4.22 -13.80
N ASN A 224 11.95 -4.33 -14.45
CA ASN A 224 12.01 -4.30 -15.92
C ASN A 224 11.19 -5.44 -16.53
N PHE A 225 11.22 -6.63 -15.92
CA PHE A 225 10.41 -7.75 -16.40
C PHE A 225 8.91 -7.53 -16.15
N LEU A 226 8.53 -7.03 -14.97
CA LEU A 226 7.14 -6.66 -14.68
C LEU A 226 6.62 -5.61 -15.69
N TYR A 227 7.40 -4.59 -15.99
CA TYR A 227 6.99 -3.52 -16.89
C TYR A 227 6.95 -3.96 -18.35
N ALA A 228 7.81 -4.91 -18.74
CA ALA A 228 7.71 -5.57 -20.04
C ALA A 228 6.42 -6.40 -20.14
N ARG A 229 6.03 -7.13 -19.09
CA ARG A 229 4.74 -7.84 -19.04
C ARG A 229 3.54 -6.88 -19.15
N CYS A 230 3.63 -5.71 -18.51
CA CYS A 230 2.62 -4.66 -18.68
C CYS A 230 2.54 -4.15 -20.12
N ALA A 231 3.69 -3.96 -20.77
CA ALA A 231 3.74 -3.58 -22.18
C ALA A 231 3.15 -4.66 -23.11
N VAL A 232 3.33 -5.95 -22.82
CA VAL A 232 2.64 -7.04 -23.56
C VAL A 232 1.13 -6.84 -23.51
N VAL A 233 0.57 -6.60 -22.32
CA VAL A 233 -0.88 -6.40 -22.15
C VAL A 233 -1.37 -5.20 -22.96
N THR A 234 -0.64 -4.08 -22.98
CA THR A 234 -1.08 -2.89 -23.74
C THR A 234 -1.05 -3.04 -25.25
N LYS A 235 -0.32 -4.01 -25.80
CA LYS A 235 -0.41 -4.35 -27.24
C LYS A 235 -1.72 -5.05 -27.61
N GLY A 236 -2.49 -5.51 -26.64
CA GLY A 236 -3.82 -6.07 -26.83
C GLY A 236 -3.85 -7.60 -26.90
N GLU A 237 -5.06 -8.12 -27.07
CA GLU A 237 -5.40 -9.54 -26.92
C GLU A 237 -4.58 -10.48 -27.80
N GLU A 238 -4.45 -10.15 -29.09
CA GLU A 238 -3.76 -10.98 -30.07
C GLU A 238 -2.27 -11.13 -29.70
N THR A 239 -1.57 -10.01 -29.52
CA THR A 239 -0.16 -10.00 -29.13
C THR A 239 0.06 -10.69 -27.78
N TYR A 240 -0.82 -10.45 -26.81
CA TYR A 240 -0.77 -11.11 -25.51
C TYR A 240 -0.87 -12.64 -25.66
N GLY A 241 -1.85 -13.15 -26.42
CA GLY A 241 -2.04 -14.58 -26.63
C GLY A 241 -0.88 -15.24 -27.39
N GLU A 242 -0.33 -14.54 -28.37
CA GLU A 242 0.84 -15.00 -29.11
C GLU A 242 2.09 -15.13 -28.22
N ILE A 243 2.32 -14.16 -27.33
CA ILE A 243 3.46 -14.17 -26.43
C ILE A 243 3.26 -15.22 -25.34
N LEU A 244 2.08 -15.26 -24.72
CA LEU A 244 1.75 -16.23 -23.68
C LEU A 244 1.97 -17.68 -24.15
N SER A 245 1.60 -17.98 -25.40
CA SER A 245 1.78 -19.31 -25.99
C SER A 245 3.21 -19.57 -26.52
N ASN A 246 3.99 -18.52 -26.76
CA ASN A 246 5.35 -18.62 -27.28
C ASN A 246 6.28 -17.58 -26.62
N PRO A 247 6.95 -17.92 -25.51
CA PRO A 247 7.80 -17.00 -24.76
C PRO A 247 8.91 -16.32 -25.58
N LYS A 248 9.36 -16.92 -26.69
CA LYS A 248 10.37 -16.31 -27.57
C LYS A 248 9.87 -15.03 -28.24
N LYS A 249 8.56 -14.83 -28.37
CA LYS A 249 7.98 -13.60 -28.92
C LYS A 249 8.07 -12.42 -27.96
N MET A 250 8.42 -12.63 -26.69
CA MET A 250 8.67 -11.56 -25.72
C MET A 250 9.72 -10.55 -26.22
N ILE A 251 10.64 -10.99 -27.08
CA ILE A 251 11.67 -10.14 -27.72
C ILE A 251 11.07 -8.96 -28.51
N GLN A 252 9.81 -9.09 -28.97
CA GLN A 252 9.11 -8.03 -29.70
C GLN A 252 8.81 -6.80 -28.81
N ILE A 253 8.85 -6.95 -27.49
CA ILE A 253 8.54 -5.92 -26.48
C ILE A 253 9.83 -5.38 -25.83
N GLN A 254 11.01 -5.75 -26.31
CA GLN A 254 12.31 -5.47 -25.67
C GLN A 254 12.63 -3.98 -25.39
N ASN A 255 11.99 -3.05 -26.10
CA ASN A 255 12.19 -1.60 -25.93
C ASN A 255 10.97 -0.90 -25.31
N ASP A 256 9.96 -1.68 -24.93
CA ASP A 256 8.68 -1.20 -24.43
C ASP A 256 8.51 -1.62 -22.97
N THR A 257 8.26 -0.63 -22.13
CA THR A 257 7.92 -0.82 -20.72
C THR A 257 6.71 0.05 -20.41
N PHE A 258 5.85 -0.38 -19.50
CA PHE A 258 4.65 0.37 -19.19
C PHE A 258 4.14 0.15 -17.77
N GLU A 259 4.93 0.62 -16.80
CA GLU A 259 4.60 0.56 -15.36
C GLU A 259 3.21 1.14 -15.04
N ASP A 260 2.87 2.27 -15.66
CA ASP A 260 1.66 3.03 -15.35
C ASP A 260 0.35 2.22 -15.44
N LEU A 261 0.34 1.11 -16.18
CA LEU A 261 -0.81 0.20 -16.25
C LEU A 261 -1.21 -0.33 -14.87
N LEU A 262 -0.23 -0.57 -13.99
CA LEU A 262 -0.44 -1.09 -12.64
C LEU A 262 -1.29 -0.16 -11.77
N TYR A 263 -1.28 1.15 -12.05
CA TYR A 263 -2.00 2.12 -11.24
C TYR A 263 -3.41 2.43 -11.75
N VAL A 264 -3.79 1.94 -12.94
CA VAL A 264 -5.04 2.31 -13.62
C VAL A 264 -6.29 2.06 -12.76
N ALA A 265 -6.41 0.90 -12.12
CA ALA A 265 -7.58 0.59 -11.31
C ALA A 265 -7.64 1.44 -10.04
N SER A 266 -6.49 1.64 -9.39
CA SER A 266 -6.39 2.44 -8.16
C SER A 266 -6.73 3.91 -8.43
N GLU A 267 -6.25 4.46 -9.55
CA GLU A 267 -6.57 5.82 -9.97
C GLU A 267 -8.04 5.97 -10.36
N ALA A 268 -8.59 5.03 -11.13
CA ALA A 268 -10.01 5.03 -11.50
C ALA A 268 -10.92 4.96 -10.26
N TYR A 269 -10.56 4.12 -9.29
CA TYR A 269 -11.27 4.00 -8.02
C TYR A 269 -11.18 5.28 -7.19
N LYS A 270 -9.98 5.86 -7.04
CA LYS A 270 -9.77 7.13 -6.33
C LYS A 270 -10.52 8.27 -6.99
N PHE A 271 -10.52 8.34 -8.33
CA PHE A 271 -11.27 9.34 -9.08
C PHE A 271 -12.78 9.25 -8.80
N LYS A 272 -13.32 8.02 -8.82
CA LYS A 272 -14.73 7.70 -8.58
C LYS A 272 -15.18 7.96 -7.14
N THR A 273 -14.41 7.48 -6.17
CA THR A 273 -14.86 7.34 -4.76
C THR A 273 -14.23 8.37 -3.83
N LYS A 274 -13.14 9.03 -4.25
CA LYS A 274 -12.26 9.86 -3.42
C LYS A 274 -11.61 9.11 -2.25
N LYS A 275 -11.62 7.78 -2.27
CA LYS A 275 -10.98 6.92 -1.27
C LYS A 275 -9.76 6.22 -1.86
N ALA A 276 -8.87 5.75 -0.99
CA ALA A 276 -7.77 4.86 -1.38
C ALA A 276 -8.32 3.52 -1.88
N PHE A 277 -7.68 2.95 -2.91
CA PHE A 277 -8.00 1.62 -3.40
C PHE A 277 -7.18 0.60 -2.64
N THR A 278 -7.87 -0.36 -2.02
CA THR A 278 -7.25 -1.31 -1.09
C THR A 278 -7.60 -2.75 -1.44
N TYR A 279 -8.11 -2.98 -2.65
CA TYR A 279 -8.44 -4.31 -3.11
C TYR A 279 -7.17 -5.14 -3.30
N GLN A 280 -7.17 -6.37 -2.79
CA GLN A 280 -6.10 -7.33 -3.00
C GLN A 280 -6.58 -8.39 -3.99
N THR A 281 -5.76 -8.66 -4.99
CA THR A 281 -6.01 -9.66 -6.01
C THR A 281 -5.68 -11.07 -5.51
N GLN A 282 -6.28 -12.09 -6.12
CA GLN A 282 -5.92 -13.48 -5.85
C GLN A 282 -4.54 -13.83 -6.43
N PHE A 283 -4.18 -13.18 -7.54
CA PHE A 283 -2.90 -13.33 -8.21
C PHE A 283 -1.99 -12.18 -7.83
N ASP A 284 -0.77 -12.50 -7.39
CA ASP A 284 0.29 -11.52 -7.21
C ASP A 284 1.04 -11.35 -8.53
N TYR A 285 1.04 -10.15 -9.08
CA TYR A 285 1.67 -9.87 -10.37
C TYR A 285 3.18 -9.68 -10.28
N GLU A 286 3.74 -9.58 -9.06
CA GLU A 286 5.17 -9.40 -8.85
C GLU A 286 6.00 -10.51 -9.49
N THR A 287 7.24 -10.17 -9.87
CA THR A 287 8.15 -11.14 -10.50
C THR A 287 8.53 -12.24 -9.49
N PHE A 288 8.50 -13.51 -9.94
CA PHE A 288 8.66 -14.74 -9.15
C PHE A 288 7.43 -15.20 -8.34
N SER A 289 6.30 -14.52 -8.47
CA SER A 289 5.08 -14.91 -7.75
C SER A 289 4.44 -16.18 -8.33
N ASN A 290 4.64 -16.49 -9.61
CA ASN A 290 4.24 -17.76 -10.23
C ASN A 290 5.29 -18.86 -10.02
N LYS A 291 5.45 -19.28 -8.77
CA LYS A 291 6.54 -20.16 -8.31
C LYS A 291 6.70 -21.45 -9.12
N GLU A 292 5.60 -22.00 -9.64
CA GLU A 292 5.62 -23.24 -10.44
C GLU A 292 6.31 -23.06 -11.80
N GLU A 293 6.22 -21.86 -12.40
CA GLU A 293 6.82 -21.55 -13.70
C GLU A 293 8.26 -21.02 -13.61
N TRP A 294 8.81 -20.97 -12.40
CA TRP A 294 10.19 -20.56 -12.09
C TRP A 294 11.06 -21.69 -11.52
N SER A 295 10.48 -22.84 -11.16
CA SER A 295 11.20 -24.02 -10.65
C SER A 295 11.87 -24.86 -11.71
#